data_AF-A0A973RU28-F1
#
_entry.id   AF-A0A973RU28-F1
#
_cell.length_a   1.000
_cell.length_b   1.000
_cell.length_c   1.000
_cell.angle_alpha   90.00
_cell.angle_beta   90.00
_cell.angle_gamma   90.00
#
_symmetry.space_group_name_H-M   'P 1'
#
loop_
_entity.id
_entity.type
_entity.pdbx_description
1 polymer ?
#
loop_
_entity_poly.entity_id
_entity_poly.type
_entity_poly.pdbx_seq_one_letter_code
_entity_poly.pdbx_strand_id
1 'polypeptide(L)'
;MLALLAAAVALVLPAAGPAHAISRASQTMYTSPSTAPSPGALYPRGLRLQYSGSSNGTMLATFEQYSSGTPVFPIYRSTDNGNSWTQISSITDTHNGFGMRYQPQLYELPTQIGNFPAGTILAAGNSIPNDLSSTELDLYASTDHGMTWSFVSSIAQGGRADVTNGETPVWEPFLMVSGSKLIVYYSDQRDPNHAQK
;
A
#
# COMPACT_ATOMS: atom_id res chain seq x y z
N MET A 1 -45.90 -27.41 41.10
CA MET A 1 -44.99 -26.26 40.90
C MET A 1 -43.66 -26.81 40.41
N LEU A 2 -43.31 -26.59 39.14
CA LEU A 2 -42.03 -26.96 38.55
C LEU A 2 -40.93 -26.03 39.09
N ALA A 3 -39.86 -26.58 39.64
CA ALA A 3 -38.68 -25.82 40.07
C ALA A 3 -37.74 -25.63 38.87
N LEU A 4 -37.44 -24.37 38.52
CA LEU A 4 -36.40 -23.99 37.57
C LEU A 4 -35.02 -24.20 38.23
N LEU A 5 -34.17 -25.04 37.66
CA LEU A 5 -32.72 -24.97 37.89
C LEU A 5 -32.10 -24.02 36.86
N ALA A 6 -31.56 -22.89 37.31
CA ALA A 6 -30.68 -22.04 36.51
C ALA A 6 -29.23 -22.47 36.75
N ALA A 7 -28.58 -23.04 35.74
CA ALA A 7 -27.15 -23.33 35.78
C ALA A 7 -26.36 -22.07 35.40
N ALA A 8 -25.63 -21.50 36.36
CA ALA A 8 -24.69 -20.42 36.10
C ALA A 8 -23.37 -21.00 35.56
N VAL A 9 -23.10 -20.82 34.27
CA VAL A 9 -21.79 -21.10 33.68
C VAL A 9 -20.93 -19.86 33.84
N ALA A 10 -19.94 -19.91 34.74
CA ALA A 10 -18.93 -18.87 34.86
C ALA A 10 -17.94 -19.00 33.68
N LEU A 11 -17.94 -18.04 32.75
CA LEU A 11 -16.89 -17.92 31.75
C LEU A 11 -15.59 -17.50 32.45
N VAL A 12 -14.62 -18.40 32.54
CA VAL A 12 -13.23 -18.05 32.86
C VAL A 12 -12.61 -17.50 31.57
N LEU A 13 -12.52 -16.18 31.46
CA LEU A 13 -11.73 -15.53 30.41
C LEU A 13 -10.24 -15.69 30.80
N PRO A 14 -9.38 -16.27 29.93
CA PRO A 14 -7.96 -16.29 30.20
C PRO A 14 -7.47 -14.83 30.23
N ALA A 15 -6.92 -14.40 31.36
CA ALA A 15 -6.23 -13.13 31.45
C ALA A 15 -5.04 -13.18 30.48
N ALA A 16 -5.12 -12.43 29.38
CA ALA A 16 -3.99 -12.25 28.48
C ALA A 16 -2.88 -11.57 29.28
N GLY A 17 -1.80 -12.30 29.58
CA GLY A 17 -0.62 -11.75 30.23
C GLY A 17 -0.01 -10.60 29.41
N PRO A 18 0.88 -9.79 30.02
CA PRO A 18 1.52 -8.69 29.32
C PRO A 18 2.19 -9.21 28.03
N ALA A 19 1.91 -8.55 26.91
CA ALA A 19 2.53 -8.87 25.64
C ALA A 19 4.04 -8.57 25.75
N HIS A 20 4.87 -9.60 25.64
CA HIS A 20 6.31 -9.44 25.55
C HIS A 20 6.68 -8.98 24.14
N ALA A 21 7.43 -7.88 24.04
CA ALA A 21 8.07 -7.50 22.79
C ALA A 21 9.08 -8.59 22.41
N ILE A 22 8.84 -9.27 21.29
CA ILE A 22 9.78 -10.26 20.77
C ILE A 22 10.87 -9.50 20.02
N SER A 23 12.08 -9.46 20.59
CA SER A 23 13.26 -9.04 19.85
C SER A 23 13.64 -10.14 18.86
N ARG A 24 13.79 -9.79 17.58
CA ARG A 24 14.16 -10.73 16.51
C ARG A 24 15.38 -10.20 15.75
N ALA A 25 16.19 -11.10 15.22
CA ALA A 25 17.28 -10.72 14.33
C ALA A 25 16.70 -10.06 13.07
N SER A 26 17.38 -9.02 12.57
CA SER A 26 17.01 -8.36 11.31
C SER A 26 16.92 -9.38 10.18
N GLN A 27 15.87 -9.29 9.38
CA GLN A 27 15.64 -10.14 8.21
C GLN A 27 15.68 -9.29 6.94
N THR A 28 16.19 -9.86 5.86
CA THR A 28 16.22 -9.20 4.55
C THR A 28 15.01 -9.65 3.72
N MET A 29 14.12 -8.71 3.40
CA MET A 29 12.99 -8.96 2.48
C MET A 29 13.43 -8.95 1.02
N TYR A 30 14.26 -7.98 0.64
CA TYR A 30 14.69 -7.75 -0.73
C TYR A 30 16.14 -7.28 -0.77
N THR A 31 16.89 -7.80 -1.73
CA THR A 31 18.22 -7.32 -2.11
C THR A 31 18.16 -6.98 -3.59
N SER A 32 18.46 -5.72 -3.94
CA SER A 32 18.51 -5.28 -5.33
C SER A 32 19.56 -6.09 -6.10
N PRO A 33 19.26 -6.56 -7.33
CA PRO A 33 20.27 -7.12 -8.22
C PRO A 33 21.43 -6.15 -8.41
N SER A 34 22.65 -6.64 -8.61
CA SER A 34 23.82 -5.79 -8.85
C SER A 34 23.72 -4.95 -10.12
N THR A 35 22.82 -5.32 -11.04
CA THR A 35 22.51 -4.59 -12.27
C THR A 35 21.41 -3.54 -12.11
N ALA A 36 20.77 -3.45 -10.94
CA ALA A 36 19.74 -2.46 -10.68
C ALA A 36 20.36 -1.05 -10.64
N PRO A 37 19.75 -0.04 -11.30
CA PRO A 37 20.22 1.33 -11.17
C PRO A 37 20.08 1.81 -9.72
N SER A 38 21.02 2.65 -9.28
CA SER A 38 20.95 3.29 -7.96
C SER A 38 19.65 4.08 -7.81
N PRO A 39 18.98 4.05 -6.64
CA PRO A 39 19.38 3.42 -5.37
C PRO A 39 19.01 1.93 -5.24
N GLY A 40 18.46 1.31 -6.28
CA GLY A 40 18.00 -0.09 -6.28
C GLY A 40 16.60 -0.26 -5.66
N ALA A 41 16.41 0.22 -4.43
CA ALA A 41 15.11 0.27 -3.76
C ALA A 41 14.97 1.55 -2.93
N LEU A 42 13.79 2.18 -2.97
CA LEU A 42 13.50 3.39 -2.20
C LEU A 42 12.03 3.42 -1.73
N TYR A 43 11.70 4.32 -0.81
CA TYR A 43 10.32 4.64 -0.42
C TYR A 43 9.49 3.42 0.03
N PRO A 44 9.91 2.69 1.09
CA PRO A 44 9.18 1.52 1.54
C PRO A 44 7.80 1.90 2.08
N ARG A 45 6.82 1.01 1.84
CA ARG A 45 5.50 1.02 2.48
C ARG A 45 5.10 -0.37 2.92
N GLY A 46 4.38 -0.43 4.04
CA GLY A 46 3.87 -1.67 4.61
C GLY A 46 2.42 -1.52 5.05
N LEU A 47 1.69 -2.63 5.02
CA LEU A 47 0.30 -2.74 5.42
C LEU A 47 0.12 -4.05 6.19
N ARG A 48 -0.56 -4.03 7.32
CA ARG A 48 -1.01 -5.25 8.01
C ARG A 48 -2.52 -5.36 7.88
N LEU A 49 -2.99 -6.48 7.33
CA LEU A 49 -4.40 -6.70 7.07
C LEU A 49 -5.18 -6.86 8.39
N GLN A 50 -6.30 -6.16 8.48
CA GLN A 50 -7.21 -6.09 9.63
C GLN A 50 -8.67 -6.35 9.23
N TYR A 51 -9.01 -6.20 7.95
CA TYR A 51 -10.37 -6.29 7.43
C TYR A 51 -10.53 -7.40 6.35
N SER A 52 -9.62 -8.37 6.35
CA SER A 52 -9.50 -9.46 5.37
C SER A 52 -9.83 -10.84 5.95
N GLY A 53 -10.69 -10.90 6.97
CA GLY A 53 -11.19 -12.15 7.56
C GLY A 53 -10.08 -13.08 8.06
N SER A 54 -10.02 -14.30 7.54
CA SER A 54 -8.99 -15.30 7.92
C SER A 54 -7.57 -14.90 7.54
N SER A 55 -7.40 -13.90 6.66
CA SER A 55 -6.08 -13.36 6.28
C SER A 55 -5.59 -12.24 7.21
N ASN A 56 -6.39 -11.84 8.21
CA ASN A 56 -6.01 -10.83 9.19
C ASN A 56 -4.68 -11.18 9.87
N GLY A 57 -3.84 -10.15 10.05
CA GLY A 57 -2.49 -10.28 10.58
C GLY A 57 -1.41 -10.49 9.52
N THR A 58 -1.78 -10.88 8.29
CA THR A 58 -0.88 -10.91 7.13
C THR A 58 -0.30 -9.52 6.89
N MET A 59 1.00 -9.46 6.58
CA MET A 59 1.70 -8.22 6.25
C MET A 59 1.99 -8.18 4.75
N LEU A 60 1.72 -7.05 4.12
CA LEU A 60 2.15 -6.73 2.77
C LEU A 60 3.18 -5.60 2.81
N ALA A 61 4.12 -5.63 1.88
CA ALA A 61 5.13 -4.59 1.72
C ALA A 61 5.39 -4.31 0.23
N THR A 62 5.75 -3.06 -0.06
CA THR A 62 6.11 -2.59 -1.39
C THR A 62 7.12 -1.43 -1.29
N PHE A 63 7.71 -1.05 -2.41
CA PHE A 63 8.73 -0.01 -2.51
C PHE A 63 8.91 0.40 -3.99
N GLU A 64 9.61 1.52 -4.22
CA GLU A 64 10.09 1.90 -5.55
C GLU A 64 11.19 0.93 -5.98
N GLN A 65 10.88 0.07 -6.96
CA GLN A 65 11.84 -0.87 -7.50
C GLN A 65 12.57 -0.26 -8.70
N TYR A 66 13.82 0.13 -8.49
CA TYR A 66 14.65 0.66 -9.57
C TYR A 66 15.15 -0.51 -10.43
N SER A 67 14.71 -0.55 -11.67
CA SER A 67 15.08 -1.58 -12.65
C SER A 67 15.39 -0.95 -14.01
N SER A 68 16.06 -1.70 -14.89
CA SER A 68 16.29 -1.29 -16.28
C SER A 68 15.08 -1.52 -17.20
N GLY A 69 14.06 -2.24 -16.74
CA GLY A 69 12.79 -2.44 -17.44
C GLY A 69 11.73 -1.40 -17.06
N THR A 70 10.49 -1.63 -17.48
CA THR A 70 9.34 -0.83 -17.03
C THR A 70 9.17 -0.99 -15.51
N PRO A 71 9.19 0.12 -14.73
CA PRO A 71 9.04 0.05 -13.28
C PRO A 71 7.70 -0.55 -12.85
N VAL A 72 7.72 -1.24 -11.71
CA VAL A 72 6.55 -1.82 -11.05
C VAL A 72 6.65 -1.56 -9.55
N PHE A 73 5.53 -1.70 -8.86
CA PHE A 73 5.54 -1.86 -7.40
C PHE A 73 5.47 -3.36 -7.05
N PRO A 74 6.56 -3.99 -6.59
CA PRO A 74 6.51 -5.38 -6.18
C PRO A 74 5.72 -5.51 -4.87
N ILE A 75 4.94 -6.58 -4.72
CA ILE A 75 4.18 -6.86 -3.51
C ILE A 75 4.76 -8.09 -2.82
N TYR A 76 5.35 -7.87 -1.66
CA TYR A 76 5.86 -8.91 -0.77
C TYR A 76 4.85 -9.20 0.33
N ARG A 77 4.71 -10.47 0.69
CA ARG A 77 3.83 -10.94 1.76
C ARG A 77 4.62 -11.66 2.85
N SER A 78 4.23 -11.43 4.09
CA SER A 78 4.63 -12.23 5.26
C SER A 78 3.39 -12.69 6.03
N THR A 79 3.36 -13.96 6.41
CA THR A 79 2.33 -14.58 7.24
C THR A 79 2.85 -14.97 8.63
N ASP A 80 4.11 -14.64 8.95
CA ASP A 80 4.81 -15.02 10.16
C ASP A 80 5.30 -13.82 10.99
N ASN A 81 4.60 -12.68 10.85
CA ASN A 81 4.95 -11.39 11.48
C ASN A 81 6.32 -10.84 11.04
N GLY A 82 6.66 -11.01 9.76
CA GLY A 82 7.83 -10.41 9.13
C GLY A 82 9.13 -11.23 9.24
N ASN A 83 9.07 -12.52 9.62
CA ASN A 83 10.28 -13.36 9.67
C ASN A 83 10.71 -13.80 8.28
N SER A 84 9.75 -14.10 7.41
CA SER A 84 9.99 -14.45 6.02
C SER A 84 9.04 -13.68 5.11
N TRP A 85 9.54 -13.39 3.91
CA TRP A 85 8.82 -12.63 2.89
C TRP A 85 8.87 -13.37 1.57
N THR A 86 7.76 -13.33 0.82
CA THR A 86 7.67 -13.87 -0.53
C THR A 86 7.04 -12.82 -1.42
N GLN A 87 7.63 -12.54 -2.58
CA GLN A 87 6.96 -11.74 -3.60
C GLN A 87 5.78 -12.53 -4.16
N ILE A 88 4.58 -11.97 -4.07
CA ILE A 88 3.33 -12.64 -4.47
C ILE A 88 2.75 -12.09 -5.75
N SER A 89 3.05 -10.83 -6.07
CA SER A 89 2.57 -10.14 -7.27
C SER A 89 3.43 -8.89 -7.52
N SER A 90 3.10 -8.18 -8.60
CA SER A 90 3.60 -6.84 -8.90
C SER A 90 2.45 -6.01 -9.45
N ILE A 91 2.40 -4.73 -9.06
CA ILE A 91 1.48 -3.76 -9.67
C ILE A 91 2.17 -3.19 -10.90
N THR A 92 1.68 -3.55 -12.07
CA THR A 92 2.14 -3.02 -13.35
C THR A 92 1.22 -1.89 -13.79
N ASP A 93 1.79 -0.89 -14.45
CA ASP A 93 1.03 0.18 -15.08
C ASP A 93 0.32 -0.36 -16.34
N THR A 94 -0.94 -0.74 -16.16
CA THR A 94 -1.84 -1.19 -17.22
C THR A 94 -2.65 -0.07 -17.84
N HIS A 95 -2.54 1.16 -17.33
CA HIS A 95 -3.28 2.31 -17.81
C HIS A 95 -2.51 3.07 -18.89
N ASN A 96 -1.30 3.52 -18.55
CA ASN A 96 -0.44 4.34 -19.38
C ASN A 96 0.70 3.54 -20.00
N GLY A 97 1.13 2.45 -19.35
CA GLY A 97 2.28 1.64 -19.76
C GLY A 97 3.64 2.30 -19.52
N PHE A 98 3.69 3.41 -18.78
CA PHE A 98 4.91 4.13 -18.41
C PHE A 98 5.70 3.41 -17.32
N GLY A 99 4.96 2.74 -16.43
CA GLY A 99 5.49 2.02 -15.28
C GLY A 99 5.15 2.72 -13.97
N MET A 100 4.77 1.93 -12.97
CA MET A 100 4.53 2.40 -11.62
C MET A 100 5.89 2.67 -10.96
N ARG A 101 6.31 3.94 -10.98
CA ARG A 101 7.70 4.34 -10.75
C ARG A 101 7.95 4.82 -9.33
N TYR A 102 7.17 5.79 -8.86
CA TYR A 102 7.46 6.50 -7.61
C TYR A 102 6.32 6.50 -6.59
N GLN A 103 6.71 6.61 -5.33
CA GLN A 103 5.89 6.86 -4.15
C GLN A 103 4.68 5.92 -3.99
N PRO A 104 4.89 4.58 -3.95
CA PRO A 104 3.79 3.68 -3.68
C PRO A 104 3.16 3.96 -2.31
N GLN A 105 1.86 3.66 -2.18
CA GLN A 105 1.10 3.68 -0.92
C GLN A 105 0.07 2.56 -0.92
N LEU A 106 0.14 1.66 0.07
CA LEU A 106 -0.86 0.62 0.30
C LEU A 106 -1.89 1.06 1.35
N TYR A 107 -3.15 0.68 1.17
CA TYR A 107 -4.22 0.96 2.12
C TYR A 107 -5.33 -0.10 2.05
N GLU A 108 -5.69 -0.71 3.18
CA GLU A 108 -6.85 -1.61 3.26
C GLU A 108 -8.10 -0.82 3.63
N LEU A 109 -9.18 -0.99 2.87
CA LEU A 109 -10.45 -0.35 3.18
C LEU A 109 -11.06 -0.91 4.48
N PRO A 110 -11.30 -0.09 5.51
CA PRO A 110 -11.93 -0.53 6.76
C PRO A 110 -13.45 -0.73 6.63
N THR A 111 -14.05 -0.15 5.60
CA THR A 111 -15.48 -0.21 5.28
C THR A 111 -15.64 -0.17 3.77
N GLN A 112 -16.82 -0.49 3.27
CA GLN A 112 -17.13 -0.38 1.85
C GLN A 112 -17.03 1.09 1.37
N ILE A 113 -16.35 1.32 0.24
CA ILE A 113 -16.32 2.60 -0.46
C ILE A 113 -16.74 2.36 -1.92
N GLY A 114 -17.88 2.93 -2.32
CA GLY A 114 -18.47 2.64 -3.62
C GLY A 114 -18.74 1.14 -3.78
N ASN A 115 -18.22 0.53 -4.85
CA ASN A 115 -18.36 -0.90 -5.13
C ASN A 115 -17.23 -1.75 -4.50
N PHE A 116 -16.27 -1.15 -3.80
CA PHE A 116 -15.16 -1.86 -3.18
C PHE A 116 -15.51 -2.22 -1.73
N PRO A 117 -15.65 -3.51 -1.39
CA PRO A 117 -15.98 -3.95 -0.04
C PRO A 117 -14.83 -3.65 0.96
N ALA A 118 -15.15 -3.69 2.25
CA ALA A 118 -14.12 -3.73 3.30
C ALA A 118 -13.14 -4.89 3.05
N GLY A 119 -11.86 -4.67 3.36
CA GLY A 119 -10.78 -5.62 3.04
C GLY A 119 -10.20 -5.48 1.62
N THR A 120 -10.83 -4.69 0.74
CA THR A 120 -10.19 -4.31 -0.53
C THR A 120 -8.89 -3.57 -0.23
N ILE A 121 -7.80 -3.98 -0.88
CA ILE A 121 -6.51 -3.32 -0.78
C ILE A 121 -6.38 -2.36 -1.95
N LEU A 122 -6.21 -1.09 -1.63
CA LEU A 122 -5.87 -0.04 -2.57
C LEU A 122 -4.36 0.15 -2.61
N ALA A 123 -3.86 0.45 -3.80
CA ALA A 123 -2.49 0.86 -4.01
C ALA A 123 -2.49 2.11 -4.89
N ALA A 124 -1.89 3.19 -4.40
CA ALA A 124 -1.66 4.39 -5.19
C ALA A 124 -0.16 4.59 -5.43
N GLY A 125 0.18 5.32 -6.48
CA GLY A 125 1.53 5.80 -6.72
C GLY A 125 1.63 6.41 -8.11
N ASN A 126 2.83 6.90 -8.43
CA ASN A 126 3.07 7.66 -9.64
C ASN A 126 3.41 6.74 -10.82
N SER A 127 2.57 6.77 -11.86
CA SER A 127 2.92 6.38 -13.23
C SER A 127 3.75 7.50 -13.86
N ILE A 128 5.00 7.20 -14.22
CA ILE A 128 5.95 8.20 -14.75
C ILE A 128 6.72 7.61 -15.93
N PRO A 129 6.72 8.27 -17.11
CA PRO A 129 7.44 7.79 -18.29
C PRO A 129 8.96 7.80 -18.06
N ASN A 130 9.70 7.04 -18.89
CA ASN A 130 11.15 6.91 -18.74
C ASN A 130 11.92 8.23 -18.89
N ASP A 131 11.37 9.20 -19.61
CA ASP A 131 11.94 10.54 -19.78
C ASP A 131 11.53 11.53 -18.67
N LEU A 132 10.77 11.06 -17.68
CA LEU A 132 10.30 11.84 -16.53
C LEU A 132 9.40 13.02 -16.91
N SER A 133 8.84 13.04 -18.13
CA SER A 133 8.12 14.20 -18.68
C SER A 133 6.77 14.51 -18.01
N SER A 134 6.17 13.56 -17.30
CA SER A 134 4.90 13.74 -16.59
C SER A 134 4.86 12.97 -15.26
N THR A 135 3.89 13.32 -14.42
CA THR A 135 3.53 12.60 -13.19
C THR A 135 2.03 12.32 -13.20
N GLU A 136 1.64 11.10 -12.84
CA GLU A 136 0.24 10.73 -12.74
C GLU A 136 0.02 9.77 -11.57
N LEU A 137 -0.75 10.20 -10.57
CA LEU A 137 -1.08 9.39 -9.41
C LEU A 137 -2.21 8.43 -9.77
N ASP A 138 -1.86 7.19 -10.08
CA ASP A 138 -2.82 6.13 -10.40
C ASP A 138 -3.24 5.35 -9.17
N LEU A 139 -4.50 4.90 -9.17
CA LEU A 139 -5.09 4.05 -8.14
C LEU A 139 -5.40 2.66 -8.70
N TYR A 140 -4.93 1.64 -8.00
CA TYR A 140 -5.19 0.23 -8.24
C TYR A 140 -5.91 -0.40 -7.04
N ALA A 141 -6.67 -1.46 -7.29
CA ALA A 141 -7.36 -2.23 -6.26
C ALA A 141 -7.12 -3.74 -6.40
N SER A 142 -7.06 -4.42 -5.27
CA SER A 142 -7.02 -5.87 -5.13
C SER A 142 -8.11 -6.32 -4.15
N THR A 143 -8.91 -7.29 -4.56
CA THR A 143 -9.93 -7.95 -3.72
C THR A 143 -9.54 -9.37 -3.32
N ASP A 144 -8.30 -9.77 -3.60
CA ASP A 144 -7.75 -11.11 -3.36
C ASP A 144 -6.44 -11.05 -2.53
N HIS A 145 -6.39 -10.09 -1.61
CA HIS A 145 -5.31 -9.88 -0.65
C HIS A 145 -3.94 -9.62 -1.30
N GLY A 146 -3.93 -8.87 -2.41
CA GLY A 146 -2.74 -8.42 -3.11
C GLY A 146 -2.20 -9.42 -4.14
N MET A 147 -2.96 -10.43 -4.54
CA MET A 147 -2.54 -11.40 -5.56
C MET A 147 -2.70 -10.85 -6.98
N THR A 148 -3.82 -10.18 -7.25
CA THR A 148 -4.09 -9.51 -8.53
C THR A 148 -4.53 -8.06 -8.31
N TRP A 149 -4.28 -7.22 -9.32
CA TRP A 149 -4.52 -5.77 -9.26
C TRP A 149 -5.26 -5.30 -10.51
N SER A 150 -6.25 -4.45 -10.31
CA SER A 150 -7.00 -3.79 -11.39
C SER A 150 -6.87 -2.28 -11.25
N PHE A 151 -6.65 -1.59 -12.37
CA PHE A 151 -6.71 -0.13 -12.41
C PHE A 151 -8.11 0.34 -12.02
N VAL A 152 -8.17 1.41 -11.22
CA VAL A 152 -9.42 2.02 -10.74
C VAL A 152 -9.61 3.39 -11.37
N SER A 153 -8.64 4.28 -11.21
CA SER A 153 -8.74 5.67 -11.66
C SER A 153 -7.39 6.39 -11.59
N SER A 154 -7.24 7.42 -12.41
CA SER A 154 -6.24 8.48 -12.21
C SER A 154 -6.74 9.48 -11.16
N ILE A 155 -5.93 9.77 -10.15
CA ILE A 155 -6.25 10.67 -9.02
C ILE A 155 -5.91 12.13 -9.39
N ALA A 156 -4.69 12.34 -9.90
CA ALA A 156 -4.18 13.65 -10.26
C ALA A 156 -3.04 13.50 -11.27
N GLN A 157 -3.00 14.41 -12.24
CA GLN A 157 -1.93 14.50 -13.23
C GLN A 157 -1.15 15.81 -13.06
N GLY A 158 0.16 15.75 -13.26
CA GLY A 158 1.10 16.85 -13.18
C GLY A 158 2.16 16.79 -14.29
N GLY A 159 3.04 17.78 -14.26
CA GLY A 159 4.14 17.94 -15.21
C GLY A 159 5.35 17.08 -14.88
N ARG A 160 6.50 17.54 -15.36
CA ARG A 160 7.80 16.87 -15.27
C ARG A 160 8.10 16.45 -13.83
N ALA A 161 8.56 15.20 -13.67
CA ALA A 161 8.93 14.64 -12.38
C ALA A 161 10.28 15.22 -11.89
N ASP A 162 10.26 16.51 -11.56
CA ASP A 162 11.40 17.31 -11.12
C ASP A 162 10.96 18.19 -9.93
N VAL A 163 11.77 18.24 -8.89
CA VAL A 163 11.46 18.98 -7.65
C VAL A 163 11.83 20.47 -7.74
N THR A 164 12.34 20.93 -8.89
CA THR A 164 12.70 22.32 -9.14
C THR A 164 11.46 23.22 -9.17
N ASN A 165 11.48 24.30 -8.39
CA ASN A 165 10.39 25.28 -8.38
C ASN A 165 10.07 25.79 -9.80
N GLY A 166 8.78 25.83 -10.14
CA GLY A 166 8.26 26.22 -11.46
C GLY A 166 7.89 25.03 -12.33
N GLU A 167 8.36 23.83 -12.01
CA GLU A 167 7.79 22.58 -12.53
C GLU A 167 6.45 22.30 -11.84
N THR A 168 5.62 21.48 -12.47
CA THR A 168 4.23 21.25 -12.02
C THR A 168 3.87 19.80 -11.66
N PRO A 169 4.76 18.97 -11.07
CA PRO A 169 4.43 17.58 -10.72
C PRO A 169 3.48 17.43 -9.53
N VAL A 170 2.95 16.21 -9.40
CA VAL A 170 2.23 15.71 -8.21
C VAL A 170 2.94 14.51 -7.59
N TRP A 171 2.88 14.36 -6.27
CA TRP A 171 3.71 13.38 -5.55
C TRP A 171 3.03 12.75 -4.33
N GLU A 172 3.60 11.65 -3.85
CA GLU A 172 3.48 11.20 -2.45
C GLU A 172 2.04 10.97 -1.96
N PRO A 173 1.26 10.08 -2.62
CA PRO A 173 -0.10 9.83 -2.21
C PRO A 173 -0.17 9.22 -0.81
N PHE A 174 -1.16 9.65 -0.02
CA PHE A 174 -1.54 9.08 1.25
C PHE A 174 -3.06 8.89 1.32
N LEU A 175 -3.51 7.69 1.62
CA LEU A 175 -4.91 7.29 1.55
C LEU A 175 -5.51 7.19 2.96
N MET A 176 -6.73 7.71 3.12
CA MET A 176 -7.47 7.59 4.36
C MET A 176 -8.98 7.60 4.09
N VAL A 177 -9.70 6.68 4.70
CA VAL A 177 -11.17 6.75 4.74
C VAL A 177 -11.63 7.65 5.87
N SER A 178 -12.59 8.52 5.58
CA SER A 178 -13.33 9.31 6.56
C SER A 178 -14.82 9.27 6.22
N GLY A 179 -15.62 8.66 7.10
CA GLY A 179 -17.03 8.37 6.82
C GLY A 179 -17.18 7.47 5.58
N SER A 180 -17.97 7.92 4.61
CA SER A 180 -18.22 7.21 3.35
C SER A 180 -17.30 7.66 2.20
N LYS A 181 -16.20 8.35 2.50
CA LYS A 181 -15.28 8.91 1.50
C LYS A 181 -13.89 8.32 1.65
N LEU A 182 -13.28 7.99 0.52
CA LEU A 182 -11.84 7.85 0.42
C LEU A 182 -11.23 9.24 0.16
N ILE A 183 -10.26 9.62 0.97
CA ILE A 183 -9.49 10.86 0.83
C ILE A 183 -8.08 10.45 0.39
N VAL A 184 -7.58 11.13 -0.64
CA VAL A 184 -6.18 11.02 -1.07
C VAL A 184 -5.52 12.37 -0.83
N TYR A 185 -4.57 12.40 0.09
CA TYR A 185 -3.64 13.51 0.25
C TYR A 185 -2.45 13.28 -0.67
N TYR A 186 -1.86 14.34 -1.21
CA TYR A 186 -0.68 14.27 -2.08
C TYR A 186 -0.01 15.65 -2.09
N SER A 187 1.26 15.69 -2.47
CA SER A 187 2.02 16.93 -2.60
C SER A 187 1.83 17.49 -4.02
N ASP A 188 1.56 18.78 -4.14
CA ASP A 188 1.22 19.44 -5.42
C ASP A 188 2.16 20.62 -5.72
N GLN A 189 2.79 20.64 -6.91
CA GLN A 189 3.59 21.76 -7.41
C GLN A 189 2.90 22.54 -8.55
N ARG A 190 1.64 22.21 -8.88
CA ARG A 190 0.89 22.92 -9.94
C ARG A 190 0.45 24.32 -9.50
N ASP A 191 0.46 24.62 -8.21
CA ASP A 191 0.22 25.99 -7.70
C ASP A 191 1.45 26.87 -7.98
N PRO A 192 1.33 27.93 -8.79
CA PRO A 192 2.47 28.79 -9.11
C PRO A 192 3.04 29.56 -7.91
N ASN A 193 2.33 29.60 -6.77
CA ASN A 193 2.74 30.36 -5.60
C ASN A 193 3.40 29.51 -4.51
N HIS A 194 3.27 28.18 -4.55
CA HIS A 194 3.79 27.28 -3.53
C HIS A 194 4.22 25.95 -4.15
N ALA A 195 5.45 25.52 -3.87
CA ALA A 195 5.90 24.17 -4.23
C ALA A 195 5.53 23.18 -3.11
N GLN A 196 5.06 21.99 -3.51
CA GLN A 196 4.77 20.82 -2.65
C GLN A 196 3.72 21.11 -1.56
N LYS A 197 2.58 21.66 -1.96
CA LYS A 197 1.44 21.87 -1.06
C LYS A 197 0.66 20.59 -0.78
#